data_AF-A0A8R2M6K6-F1
#
_entry.id   AF-A0A8R2M6K6-F1
#
_cell.length_a   1.000
_cell.length_b   1.000
_cell.length_c   1.000
_cell.angle_alpha   90.00
_cell.angle_beta   90.00
_cell.angle_gamma   90.00
#
_symmetry.space_group_name_H-M   'P 1'
#
loop_
_entity.id
_entity.type
_entity.pdbx_description
1 polymer ?
#
loop_
_entity_poly.entity_id
_entity_poly.type
_entity_poly.pdbx_seq_one_letter_code
_entity_poly.pdbx_strand_id
1 'polypeptide(L)'
;MPLFNVLVGDILIWFVLTISAFTGAVYCALSQYSRYNSEPVVVSMQRDYRSWWTAFPAVTACYLSRVHPDKAQLIIEKHWNVTEDSDPGKYQYYYDFIELVADVSFRENLQNFWKYQSDETVKELDLLQLALFVHPEIELNVVMSQKQEVIWHPVMTEVGMCLTYNSKYAKYQHMLHDKEWVPSELLKCHYLSGQCYVRIDSVDNGVRYFIHSPFEISTAISNPTGEVSPGEELIIDFKSLQYAYVAASLEYSFIAVKSQGDC
;
A
#
# COMPACT_ATOMS: atom_id res chain seq x y z
N MET A 1 -15.11 -56.06 59.24
CA MET A 1 -15.01 -56.12 57.76
C MET A 1 -15.72 -54.98 56.99
N PRO A 2 -16.70 -54.18 57.51
CA PRO A 2 -17.31 -53.12 56.69
C PRO A 2 -16.48 -51.82 56.62
N LEU A 3 -15.70 -51.49 57.66
CA LEU A 3 -14.85 -50.29 57.70
C LEU A 3 -13.67 -50.32 56.72
N PHE A 4 -13.13 -51.51 56.40
CA PHE A 4 -12.00 -51.65 55.47
C PHE A 4 -12.43 -51.42 54.01
N ASN A 5 -13.64 -51.86 53.64
CA ASN A 5 -14.18 -51.67 52.29
C ASN A 5 -14.57 -50.20 52.01
N VAL A 6 -15.02 -49.47 53.04
CA VAL A 6 -15.33 -48.03 52.91
C VAL A 6 -14.04 -47.21 52.70
N LEU A 7 -13.01 -47.47 53.51
CA LEU A 7 -11.72 -46.75 53.41
C LEU A 7 -11.00 -47.01 52.09
N VAL A 8 -11.08 -48.24 51.56
CA VAL A 8 -10.53 -48.59 50.23
C VAL A 8 -11.33 -47.93 49.10
N GLY A 9 -12.67 -47.83 49.24
CA GLY A 9 -13.52 -47.14 48.28
C GLY A 9 -13.20 -45.65 48.16
N ASP A 10 -13.00 -44.97 49.29
CA ASP A 10 -12.67 -43.54 49.32
C ASP A 10 -11.31 -43.27 48.65
N ILE A 11 -10.29 -44.08 48.93
CA ILE A 11 -8.96 -43.94 48.33
C ILE A 11 -9.01 -44.12 46.80
N LEU A 12 -9.82 -45.06 46.30
CA LEU A 12 -9.98 -45.28 44.86
C LEU A 12 -10.67 -44.10 44.17
N ILE A 13 -11.69 -43.53 44.80
CA ILE A 13 -12.39 -42.35 44.27
C ILE A 13 -11.43 -41.15 44.19
N TRP A 14 -10.69 -40.88 45.27
CA TRP A 14 -9.71 -39.79 45.29
C TRP A 14 -8.59 -39.97 44.26
N PHE A 15 -8.15 -41.21 44.03
CA PHE A 15 -7.14 -41.51 43.03
C PHE A 15 -7.63 -41.24 41.60
N VAL A 16 -8.84 -41.70 41.26
CA VAL A 16 -9.45 -41.45 39.94
C VAL A 16 -9.67 -39.95 39.71
N LEU A 17 -10.17 -39.23 40.71
CA LEU A 17 -10.35 -37.78 40.62
C LEU A 17 -9.02 -37.06 40.38
N THR A 18 -7.97 -37.44 41.10
CA THR A 18 -6.64 -36.82 40.96
C THR A 18 -6.03 -37.08 39.59
N ILE A 19 -6.15 -38.30 39.06
CA ILE A 19 -5.68 -38.63 37.70
C ILE A 19 -6.46 -37.83 36.66
N SER A 20 -7.79 -37.76 36.78
CA SER A 20 -8.62 -37.00 35.84
C SER A 20 -8.26 -35.52 35.82
N ALA A 21 -8.00 -34.93 36.98
CA ALA A 21 -7.57 -33.54 37.11
C ALA A 21 -6.18 -33.32 36.51
N PHE A 22 -5.24 -34.24 36.73
CA PHE A 22 -3.90 -34.15 36.17
C PHE A 22 -3.92 -34.26 34.64
N THR A 23 -4.64 -35.22 34.08
CA THR A 23 -4.79 -35.36 32.62
C THR A 23 -5.47 -34.14 32.02
N GLY A 24 -6.50 -33.59 32.67
CA GLY A 24 -7.15 -32.35 32.25
C GLY A 24 -6.19 -31.16 32.26
N ALA A 25 -5.37 -31.01 33.30
CA ALA A 25 -4.37 -29.95 33.39
C ALA A 25 -3.31 -30.05 32.29
N VAL A 26 -2.81 -31.26 32.02
CA VAL A 26 -1.84 -31.51 30.95
C VAL A 26 -2.44 -31.19 29.57
N TYR A 27 -3.68 -31.62 29.33
CA TYR A 27 -4.39 -31.32 28.08
C TYR A 27 -4.56 -29.81 27.86
N CYS A 28 -4.99 -29.07 28.89
CA CYS A 28 -5.12 -27.62 28.82
C CYS A 28 -3.76 -26.94 28.58
N ALA A 29 -2.70 -27.38 29.27
CA ALA A 29 -1.36 -26.81 29.08
C ALA A 29 -0.84 -27.00 27.66
N LEU A 30 -1.00 -28.21 27.09
CA LEU A 30 -0.60 -28.49 25.71
C LEU A 30 -1.44 -27.73 24.68
N SER A 31 -2.75 -27.60 24.91
CA SER A 31 -3.64 -26.81 24.05
C SER A 31 -3.24 -25.33 24.01
N GLN A 32 -2.98 -24.74 25.18
CA GLN A 32 -2.54 -23.36 25.28
C GLN A 32 -1.13 -23.16 24.69
N TYR A 33 -0.22 -24.10 24.90
CA TYR A 33 1.10 -24.08 24.28
C TYR A 33 1.03 -24.14 22.75
N SER A 34 0.13 -24.96 22.20
CA SER A 34 -0.10 -25.03 20.75
C SER A 34 -0.63 -23.70 20.21
N ARG A 35 -1.62 -23.09 20.86
CA ARG A 35 -2.14 -21.77 20.45
C ARG A 35 -1.08 -20.68 20.53
N TYR A 36 -0.24 -20.70 21.56
CA TYR A 36 0.87 -19.76 21.69
C TYR A 36 1.86 -19.88 20.55
N ASN A 37 2.18 -21.10 20.10
CA ASN A 37 3.11 -21.31 18.99
C ASN A 37 2.50 -21.04 17.62
N SER A 38 1.20 -21.26 17.44
CA SER A 38 0.53 -21.07 16.16
C SER A 38 0.03 -19.64 15.94
N GLU A 39 -0.44 -18.95 16.98
CA GLU A 39 -1.11 -17.64 16.90
C GLU A 39 -0.75 -16.74 18.10
N PRO A 40 0.52 -16.28 18.23
CA PRO A 40 0.98 -15.54 19.41
C PRO A 40 0.46 -14.10 19.52
N VAL A 41 -0.19 -13.57 18.49
CA VAL A 41 -0.56 -12.15 18.41
C VAL A 41 -2.07 -11.97 18.61
N VAL A 42 -2.43 -11.31 19.71
CA VAL A 42 -3.79 -10.78 19.91
C VAL A 42 -3.77 -9.32 19.49
N VAL A 43 -4.46 -9.00 18.40
CA VAL A 43 -4.68 -7.61 17.98
C VAL A 43 -5.88 -7.08 18.75
N SER A 44 -5.64 -6.20 19.71
CA SER A 44 -6.70 -5.44 20.38
C SER A 44 -6.79 -4.05 19.77
N MET A 45 -7.92 -3.73 19.14
CA MET A 45 -8.21 -2.39 18.64
C MET A 45 -8.95 -1.61 19.73
N GLN A 46 -8.31 -0.55 20.24
CA GLN A 46 -8.93 0.34 21.21
C GLN A 46 -9.33 1.65 20.51
N ARG A 47 -10.58 2.06 20.72
CA ARG A 47 -11.10 3.32 20.20
C ARG A 47 -10.57 4.49 21.04
N ASP A 48 -9.86 5.42 20.41
CA ASP A 48 -9.56 6.70 21.03
C ASP A 48 -10.72 7.68 20.80
N TYR A 49 -11.68 7.67 21.72
CA TYR A 49 -12.85 8.56 21.68
C TYR A 49 -12.53 10.02 22.03
N ARG A 50 -11.29 10.32 22.45
CA ARG A 50 -10.88 11.67 22.86
C ARG A 50 -10.27 12.47 21.71
N SER A 51 -9.88 11.82 20.62
CA SER A 51 -9.37 12.52 19.44
C SER A 51 -10.52 13.03 18.57
N TRP A 52 -10.68 14.35 18.51
CA TRP A 52 -11.63 15.01 17.60
C TRP A 52 -11.08 15.18 16.18
N TRP A 53 -9.80 14.85 15.97
CA TRP A 53 -9.11 14.94 14.69
C TRP A 53 -8.65 13.56 14.25
N THR A 54 -8.99 13.19 13.02
CA THR A 54 -8.54 11.95 12.39
C THR A 54 -7.67 12.30 11.21
N ALA A 55 -6.52 11.63 11.06
CA ALA A 55 -5.68 11.82 9.89
C ALA A 55 -6.45 11.36 8.64
N PHE A 56 -6.47 12.21 7.61
CA PHE A 56 -6.98 11.83 6.29
C PHE A 56 -6.10 10.69 5.76
N PRO A 57 -6.65 9.75 4.96
CA PRO A 57 -5.83 8.68 4.37
C PRO A 57 -4.73 9.24 3.46
N ALA A 58 -3.67 8.46 3.29
CA ALA A 58 -2.72 8.70 2.21
C ALA A 58 -3.31 8.19 0.90
N VAL A 59 -2.95 8.86 -0.19
CA VAL A 59 -3.31 8.43 -1.54
C VAL A 59 -2.03 8.31 -2.34
N THR A 60 -1.85 7.14 -2.92
CA THR A 60 -0.76 6.85 -3.85
C THR A 60 -1.35 6.65 -5.24
N ALA A 61 -0.91 7.47 -6.19
CA ALA A 61 -1.32 7.51 -7.58
C ALA A 61 -0.18 6.99 -8.45
N CYS A 62 -0.43 5.95 -9.22
CA CYS A 62 0.53 5.36 -10.15
C CYS A 62 -0.04 5.49 -11.56
N TYR A 63 0.68 6.11 -12.48
CA TYR A 63 0.23 6.16 -13.87
C TYR A 63 0.18 4.75 -14.49
N LEU A 64 -0.82 4.52 -15.34
CA LEU A 64 -0.94 3.29 -16.12
C LEU A 64 0.15 3.24 -17.19
N SER A 65 0.44 4.38 -17.84
CA SER A 65 1.62 4.54 -18.69
C SER A 65 2.70 5.30 -17.92
N ARG A 66 3.83 4.64 -17.66
CA ARG A 66 4.95 5.21 -16.88
C ARG A 66 6.06 5.78 -17.73
N VAL A 67 5.95 5.68 -19.05
CA VAL A 67 6.95 6.16 -20.00
C VAL A 67 6.33 7.19 -20.92
N HIS A 68 6.98 8.35 -21.00
CA HIS A 68 6.68 9.35 -22.02
C HIS A 68 7.47 9.02 -23.30
N PRO A 69 6.80 8.74 -24.43
CA PRO A 69 7.45 8.22 -25.65
C PRO A 69 8.55 9.16 -26.17
N ASP A 70 8.28 10.47 -26.20
CA ASP A 70 9.27 11.45 -26.69
C ASP A 70 10.51 11.51 -25.80
N LYS A 71 10.37 11.33 -24.48
CA LYS A 71 11.51 11.35 -23.55
C LYS A 71 12.32 10.06 -23.68
N ALA A 72 11.66 8.94 -23.93
CA ALA A 72 12.32 7.67 -24.21
C ALA A 72 13.15 7.75 -25.50
N GLN A 73 12.59 8.29 -26.59
CA GLN A 73 13.30 8.50 -27.86
C GLN A 73 14.60 9.28 -27.68
N LEU A 74 14.53 10.42 -26.98
CA LEU A 74 15.69 11.28 -26.73
C LEU A 74 16.81 10.58 -25.95
N ILE A 75 16.46 9.71 -25.01
CA ILE A 75 17.45 8.95 -24.24
C ILE A 75 18.08 7.84 -25.08
N ILE A 76 17.27 7.14 -25.89
CA ILE A 76 17.77 6.08 -26.77
C ILE A 76 18.81 6.65 -27.74
N GLU A 77 18.48 7.78 -28.36
CA GLU A 77 19.40 8.48 -29.26
C GLU A 77 20.65 8.96 -28.52
N LYS A 78 20.51 9.53 -27.33
CA LYS A 78 21.64 10.06 -26.55
C LYS A 78 22.64 8.99 -26.09
N HIS A 79 22.15 7.83 -25.63
CA HIS A 79 23.01 6.80 -25.03
C HIS A 79 23.52 5.78 -26.05
N TRP A 80 22.71 5.38 -27.01
CA TRP A 80 23.06 4.32 -27.96
C TRP A 80 23.19 4.81 -29.41
N ASN A 81 22.87 6.07 -29.69
CA ASN A 81 22.91 6.67 -31.04
C ASN A 81 22.10 5.86 -32.06
N VAL A 82 20.94 5.38 -31.62
CA VAL A 82 19.98 4.61 -32.44
C VAL A 82 18.69 5.40 -32.56
N THR A 83 18.22 5.56 -33.80
CA THR A 83 16.89 6.08 -34.13
C THR A 83 16.02 4.99 -34.75
N GLU A 84 14.70 5.18 -34.72
CA GLU A 84 13.72 4.26 -35.33
C GLU A 84 14.01 4.01 -36.83
N ASP A 85 14.44 5.04 -37.55
CA ASP A 85 14.80 4.96 -38.97
C ASP A 85 16.14 4.25 -39.23
N SER A 86 17.06 4.28 -38.27
CA SER A 86 18.42 3.74 -38.45
C SER A 86 18.48 2.22 -38.28
N ASP A 87 17.93 1.70 -37.19
CA ASP A 87 17.94 0.28 -36.83
C ASP A 87 16.69 -0.01 -35.98
N PRO A 88 15.55 -0.34 -36.61
CA PRO A 88 14.28 -0.51 -35.89
C PRO A 88 14.32 -1.66 -34.88
N GLY A 89 15.14 -2.69 -35.14
CA GLY A 89 15.27 -3.85 -34.24
C GLY A 89 15.99 -3.50 -32.94
N LYS A 90 17.08 -2.73 -33.02
CA LYS A 90 17.78 -2.25 -31.82
C LYS A 90 17.02 -1.16 -31.09
N TYR A 91 16.35 -0.28 -31.83
CA TYR A 91 15.50 0.74 -31.23
C TYR A 91 14.44 0.10 -30.34
N GLN A 92 13.71 -0.90 -30.85
CA GLN A 92 12.70 -1.61 -30.06
C GLN A 92 13.31 -2.32 -28.84
N TYR A 93 14.50 -2.92 -28.98
CA TYR A 93 15.17 -3.58 -27.85
C TYR A 93 15.46 -2.62 -26.69
N TYR A 94 15.97 -1.42 -26.97
CA TYR A 94 16.23 -0.42 -25.93
C TYR A 94 14.95 0.25 -25.42
N TYR A 95 13.94 0.40 -26.28
CA TYR A 95 12.63 0.89 -25.86
C TYR A 95 11.98 -0.07 -24.85
N ASP A 96 11.94 -1.37 -25.15
CA ASP A 96 11.45 -2.41 -24.23
C ASP A 96 12.23 -2.41 -22.90
N PHE A 97 13.54 -2.13 -22.95
CA PHE A 97 14.38 -2.02 -21.76
C PHE A 97 13.97 -0.83 -20.89
N ILE A 98 13.78 0.35 -21.49
CA ILE A 98 13.34 1.56 -20.79
C ILE A 98 11.95 1.36 -20.19
N GLU A 99 11.04 0.75 -20.95
CA GLU A 99 9.69 0.40 -20.47
C GLU A 99 9.76 -0.53 -19.26
N LEU A 100 10.59 -1.57 -19.33
CA LEU A 100 10.79 -2.48 -18.21
C LEU A 100 11.40 -1.79 -16.98
N VAL A 101 12.33 -0.87 -17.17
CA VAL A 101 12.94 -0.07 -16.09
C VAL A 101 11.91 0.84 -15.42
N ALA A 102 11.07 1.50 -16.22
CA ALA A 102 10.04 2.39 -15.70
C ALA A 102 8.84 1.66 -15.08
N ASP A 103 8.50 0.47 -15.60
CA ASP A 103 7.38 -0.36 -15.14
C ASP A 103 7.80 -1.54 -14.24
N VAL A 104 8.94 -1.41 -13.57
CA VAL A 104 9.36 -2.43 -12.61
C VAL A 104 8.40 -2.47 -11.42
N SER A 105 7.83 -3.65 -11.18
CA SER A 105 7.05 -3.96 -9.99
C SER A 105 7.55 -5.27 -9.38
N PHE A 106 7.47 -5.38 -8.05
CA PHE A 106 7.98 -6.56 -7.35
C PHE A 106 7.30 -7.86 -7.79
N ARG A 107 6.01 -7.77 -8.15
CA ARG A 107 5.16 -8.93 -8.44
C ARG A 107 5.11 -9.33 -9.91
N GLU A 108 5.14 -8.38 -10.83
CA GLU A 108 4.77 -8.63 -12.23
C GLU A 108 6.01 -8.73 -13.13
N ASN A 109 6.86 -7.71 -13.10
CA ASN A 109 7.84 -7.49 -14.18
C ASN A 109 9.31 -7.65 -13.76
N LEU A 110 9.62 -7.78 -12.46
CA LEU A 110 11.01 -7.84 -11.98
C LEU A 110 11.83 -8.99 -12.59
N GLN A 111 11.19 -10.11 -12.95
CA GLN A 111 11.91 -11.25 -13.55
C GLN A 111 12.32 -11.01 -15.00
N ASN A 112 11.70 -10.07 -15.70
CA ASN A 112 11.96 -9.81 -17.12
C ASN A 112 13.35 -9.18 -17.35
N PHE A 113 14.01 -8.69 -16.30
CA PHE A 113 15.37 -8.16 -16.37
C PHE A 113 16.42 -9.20 -16.78
N TRP A 114 16.11 -10.50 -16.66
CA TRP A 114 17.02 -11.57 -17.10
C TRP A 114 17.39 -11.48 -18.59
N LYS A 115 16.52 -10.91 -19.44
CA LYS A 115 16.81 -10.68 -20.88
C LYS A 115 18.01 -9.76 -21.12
N TYR A 116 18.31 -8.86 -20.19
CA TYR A 116 19.31 -7.80 -20.33
C TYR A 116 20.58 -8.06 -19.50
N GLN A 117 20.65 -9.17 -18.76
CA GLN A 117 21.74 -9.46 -17.82
C GLN A 117 23.12 -9.56 -18.49
N SER A 118 23.19 -10.07 -19.71
CA SER A 118 24.45 -10.28 -20.45
C SER A 118 24.89 -9.08 -21.29
N ASP A 119 24.08 -8.03 -21.38
CA ASP A 119 24.38 -6.88 -22.24
C ASP A 119 25.23 -5.86 -21.46
N GLU A 120 26.46 -5.63 -21.90
CA GLU A 120 27.36 -4.64 -21.28
C GLU A 120 26.88 -3.19 -21.51
N THR A 121 26.10 -2.94 -22.56
CA THR A 121 25.68 -1.57 -22.93
C THR A 121 24.72 -0.92 -21.94
N VAL A 122 24.02 -1.74 -21.15
CA VAL A 122 23.03 -1.29 -20.15
C VAL A 122 23.54 -1.33 -18.72
N LYS A 123 24.71 -1.95 -18.45
CA LYS A 123 25.20 -2.19 -17.08
C LYS A 123 25.67 -0.93 -16.35
N GLU A 124 26.19 0.05 -17.07
CA GLU A 124 26.75 1.27 -16.49
C GLU A 124 25.70 2.38 -16.29
N LEU A 125 24.43 2.12 -16.60
CA LEU A 125 23.35 3.10 -16.50
C LEU A 125 22.78 3.18 -15.08
N ASP A 126 22.53 4.41 -14.63
CA ASP A 126 21.71 4.64 -13.44
C ASP A 126 20.22 4.44 -13.81
N LEU A 127 19.70 3.26 -13.46
CA LEU A 127 18.32 2.86 -13.77
C LEU A 127 17.28 3.78 -13.11
N LEU A 128 17.57 4.32 -11.92
CA LEU A 128 16.64 5.21 -11.23
C LEU A 128 16.57 6.55 -11.95
N GLN A 129 17.71 7.12 -12.32
CA GLN A 129 17.74 8.37 -13.10
C GLN A 129 17.08 8.21 -14.47
N LEU A 130 17.33 7.07 -15.12
CA LEU A 130 16.67 6.72 -16.38
C LEU A 130 15.16 6.70 -16.23
N ALA A 131 14.66 5.98 -15.22
CA ALA A 131 13.23 5.86 -14.93
C ALA A 131 12.59 7.23 -14.60
N LEU A 132 13.27 8.04 -13.79
CA LEU A 132 12.82 9.40 -13.45
C LEU A 132 12.77 10.34 -14.65
N PHE A 133 13.70 10.22 -15.59
CA PHE A 133 13.74 11.07 -16.77
C PHE A 133 12.60 10.76 -17.74
N VAL A 134 12.33 9.48 -17.96
CA VAL A 134 11.28 9.05 -18.91
C VAL A 134 9.88 9.12 -18.32
N HIS A 135 9.75 9.24 -16.99
CA HIS A 135 8.46 9.34 -16.33
C HIS A 135 7.67 10.57 -16.82
N PRO A 136 6.35 10.44 -17.06
CA PRO A 136 5.50 11.56 -17.43
C PRO A 136 5.45 12.63 -16.34
N GLU A 137 5.11 13.85 -16.74
CA GLU A 137 5.02 14.97 -15.80
C GLU A 137 3.83 14.80 -14.85
N ILE A 138 3.95 15.43 -13.68
CA ILE A 138 2.97 15.29 -12.61
C ILE A 138 1.85 16.30 -12.85
N GLU A 139 0.75 15.85 -13.44
CA GLU A 139 -0.41 16.68 -13.77
C GLU A 139 -1.68 16.15 -13.08
N LEU A 140 -1.68 16.19 -11.75
CA LEU A 140 -2.84 15.82 -10.93
C LEU A 140 -3.41 17.08 -10.29
N ASN A 141 -4.57 17.51 -10.76
CA ASN A 141 -5.29 18.64 -10.17
C ASN A 141 -6.07 18.16 -8.96
N VAL A 142 -5.83 18.79 -7.80
CA VAL A 142 -6.46 18.36 -6.53
C VAL A 142 -7.36 19.46 -5.98
N VAL A 143 -8.62 19.13 -5.75
CA VAL A 143 -9.61 19.99 -5.08
C VAL A 143 -9.97 19.38 -3.75
N MET A 144 -9.85 20.16 -2.68
CA MET A 144 -10.09 19.71 -1.31
C MET A 144 -11.18 20.51 -0.61
N SER A 145 -11.84 19.87 0.35
CA SER A 145 -12.74 20.54 1.30
C SER A 145 -12.04 21.60 2.18
N GLN A 146 -10.75 21.40 2.46
CA GLN A 146 -9.93 22.32 3.26
C GLN A 146 -9.02 23.15 2.35
N LYS A 147 -8.78 24.42 2.70
CA LYS A 147 -7.84 25.29 1.97
C LYS A 147 -6.39 24.95 2.32
N GLN A 148 -5.92 23.81 1.83
CA GLN A 148 -4.54 23.39 1.96
C GLN A 148 -4.04 22.87 0.61
N GLU A 149 -2.84 23.27 0.22
CA GLU A 149 -2.19 22.78 -0.98
C GLU A 149 -1.71 21.35 -0.77
N VAL A 150 -1.95 20.49 -1.77
CA VAL A 150 -1.50 19.10 -1.75
C VAL A 150 -0.16 19.01 -2.45
N ILE A 151 0.84 18.52 -1.72
CA ILE A 151 2.17 18.27 -2.26
C ILE A 151 2.27 16.79 -2.60
N TRP A 152 2.44 16.49 -3.89
CA TRP A 152 2.72 15.14 -4.36
C TRP A 152 4.21 14.85 -4.29
N HIS A 153 4.54 13.72 -3.67
CA HIS A 153 5.92 13.25 -3.57
C HIS A 153 6.13 12.06 -4.49
N PRO A 154 7.10 12.12 -5.43
CA PRO A 154 7.50 10.95 -6.20
C PRO A 154 8.18 9.94 -5.26
N VAL A 155 7.64 8.73 -5.24
CA VAL A 155 8.06 7.64 -4.37
C VAL A 155 8.23 6.33 -5.12
N MET A 156 9.18 5.53 -4.65
CA MET A 156 9.37 4.15 -5.09
C MET A 156 8.62 3.20 -4.14
N THR A 157 7.70 2.42 -4.68
CA THR A 157 6.84 1.50 -3.93
C THR A 157 6.97 0.07 -4.49
N GLU A 158 6.38 -0.92 -3.82
CA GLU A 158 6.41 -2.31 -4.31
C GLU A 158 5.63 -2.51 -5.63
N VAL A 159 4.68 -1.63 -5.91
CA VAL A 159 3.92 -1.60 -7.18
C VAL A 159 4.65 -0.82 -8.28
N GLY A 160 5.75 -0.14 -7.95
CA GLY A 160 6.61 0.61 -8.86
C GLY A 160 6.72 2.09 -8.51
N MET A 161 7.07 2.92 -9.50
CA MET A 161 7.18 4.36 -9.36
C MET A 161 5.79 5.00 -9.32
N CYS A 162 5.52 5.76 -8.26
CA CYS A 162 4.23 6.39 -8.04
C CYS A 162 4.39 7.77 -7.39
N LEU A 163 3.28 8.47 -7.26
CA LEU A 163 3.15 9.73 -6.55
C LEU A 163 2.34 9.49 -5.30
N THR A 164 2.76 10.01 -4.15
CA THR A 164 1.98 9.88 -2.92
C THR A 164 1.82 11.24 -2.25
N TYR A 165 0.67 11.48 -1.64
CA TYR A 165 0.48 12.61 -0.74
C TYR A 165 -0.10 12.14 0.59
N ASN A 166 0.11 12.95 1.62
CA ASN A 166 -0.38 12.71 2.99
C ASN A 166 0.11 11.37 3.59
N SER A 167 1.29 10.90 3.18
CA SER A 167 1.97 9.73 3.78
C SER A 167 3.16 10.17 4.61
N LYS A 168 3.27 9.66 5.84
CA LYS A 168 4.43 9.89 6.71
C LYS A 168 5.67 9.11 6.23
N TYR A 169 5.45 8.01 5.50
CA TYR A 169 6.53 7.15 4.98
C TYR A 169 7.12 7.64 3.66
N ALA A 170 6.47 8.61 3.00
CA ALA A 170 6.94 9.20 1.75
C ALA A 170 8.40 9.70 1.82
N LYS A 171 8.84 10.22 2.98
CA LYS A 171 10.22 10.64 3.21
C LYS A 171 11.25 9.52 2.95
N TYR A 172 10.91 8.29 3.30
CA TYR A 172 11.82 7.14 3.18
C TYR A 172 11.77 6.49 1.80
N GLN A 173 10.74 6.80 1.01
CA GLN A 173 10.53 6.27 -0.33
C GLN A 173 10.83 7.30 -1.42
N HIS A 174 11.23 8.51 -1.03
CA HIS A 174 11.41 9.63 -1.94
C HIS A 174 12.49 9.34 -2.98
N MET A 175 12.16 9.52 -4.26
CA MET A 175 13.09 9.17 -5.36
C MET A 175 14.10 10.28 -5.69
N LEU A 176 13.77 11.55 -5.41
CA LEU A 176 14.61 12.68 -5.77
C LEU A 176 15.63 12.96 -4.67
N HIS A 177 16.78 12.29 -4.74
CA HIS A 177 17.85 12.40 -3.75
C HIS A 177 18.48 13.80 -3.69
N ASP A 178 18.47 14.53 -4.81
CA ASP A 178 19.07 15.87 -4.92
C ASP A 178 18.18 17.00 -4.39
N LYS A 179 16.90 16.72 -4.11
CA LYS A 179 15.97 17.71 -3.56
C LYS A 179 15.80 17.48 -2.07
N GLU A 180 15.93 18.54 -1.28
CA GLU A 180 15.64 18.47 0.15
C GLU A 180 14.18 18.08 0.38
N TRP A 181 13.97 17.10 1.26
CA TRP A 181 12.63 16.68 1.66
C TRP A 181 11.91 17.82 2.38
N VAL A 182 10.78 18.25 1.82
CA VAL A 182 9.89 19.22 2.47
C VAL A 182 8.93 18.46 3.40
N PRO A 183 9.03 18.62 4.73
CA PRO A 183 8.10 17.97 5.64
C PRO A 183 6.70 18.58 5.47
N SER A 184 5.74 17.75 5.02
CA SER A 184 4.32 18.09 5.06
C SER A 184 3.69 17.58 6.35
N GLU A 185 2.88 18.41 7.00
CA GLU A 185 1.99 17.93 8.04
C GLU A 185 0.90 17.04 7.43
N LEU A 186 0.46 16.03 8.20
CA LEU A 186 -0.64 15.19 7.77
C LEU A 186 -1.94 16.00 7.78
N LEU A 187 -2.68 15.90 6.68
CA LEU A 187 -4.03 16.39 6.57
C LEU A 187 -4.88 15.69 7.62
N LYS A 188 -5.66 16.48 8.36
CA LYS A 188 -6.56 15.96 9.40
C LYS A 188 -7.96 16.46 9.14
N CYS A 189 -8.92 15.58 9.32
CA CYS A 189 -10.33 15.91 9.25
C CYS A 189 -10.88 15.98 10.67
N HIS A 190 -11.64 17.03 10.93
CA HIS A 190 -12.37 17.16 12.17
C HIS A 190 -13.64 16.31 12.10
N TYR A 191 -13.91 15.55 13.16
CA TYR A 191 -15.05 14.64 13.24
C TYR A 191 -16.41 15.34 12.99
N LEU A 192 -16.58 16.58 13.47
CA LEU A 192 -17.84 17.33 13.32
C LEU A 192 -17.99 18.03 11.96
N SER A 193 -16.98 18.02 11.08
CA SER A 193 -17.05 18.76 9.81
C SER A 193 -18.04 18.15 8.80
N GLY A 194 -18.62 16.99 9.10
CA GLY A 194 -19.70 16.37 8.32
C GLY A 194 -19.24 15.74 7.00
N GLN A 195 -18.30 16.37 6.28
CA GLN A 195 -17.70 15.87 5.04
C GLN A 195 -16.25 16.38 4.91
N CYS A 196 -15.31 15.45 4.74
CA CYS A 196 -13.92 15.75 4.38
C CYS A 196 -13.65 15.03 3.07
N TYR A 197 -13.56 15.77 1.97
CA TYR A 197 -13.38 15.18 0.64
C TYR A 197 -12.12 15.70 -0.04
N VAL A 198 -11.61 14.86 -0.94
CA VAL A 198 -10.59 15.19 -1.92
C VAL A 198 -11.05 14.69 -3.27
N ARG A 199 -10.93 15.55 -4.28
CA ARG A 199 -11.16 15.21 -5.67
C ARG A 199 -9.85 15.37 -6.43
N ILE A 200 -9.50 14.36 -7.21
CA ILE A 200 -8.27 14.32 -7.99
C ILE A 200 -8.67 14.11 -9.44
N ASP A 201 -8.33 15.06 -10.28
CA ASP A 201 -8.65 15.04 -11.70
C ASP A 201 -7.40 14.58 -12.46
N SER A 202 -7.55 13.55 -13.30
CA SER A 202 -6.47 13.05 -14.15
C SER A 202 -6.58 13.64 -15.54
N VAL A 203 -5.58 14.41 -15.98
CA VAL A 203 -5.67 15.14 -17.26
C VAL A 203 -5.24 14.24 -18.43
N ASP A 204 -3.97 13.82 -18.44
CA ASP A 204 -3.36 13.25 -19.64
C ASP A 204 -3.17 11.73 -19.61
N ASN A 205 -3.04 11.13 -18.43
CA ASN A 205 -2.74 9.70 -18.27
C ASN A 205 -3.80 8.99 -17.45
N GLY A 206 -4.01 7.71 -17.74
CA GLY A 206 -4.78 6.86 -16.84
C GLY A 206 -4.01 6.69 -15.53
N VAL A 207 -4.70 6.72 -14.39
CA VAL A 207 -4.08 6.64 -13.06
C VAL A 207 -4.74 5.53 -12.25
N ARG A 208 -3.92 4.68 -11.65
CA ARG A 208 -4.30 3.71 -10.63
C ARG A 208 -4.09 4.31 -9.25
N TYR A 209 -5.13 4.31 -8.42
CA TYR A 209 -5.08 4.87 -7.08
C TYR A 209 -5.10 3.80 -5.99
N PHE A 210 -4.30 4.01 -4.96
CA PHE A 210 -4.22 3.22 -3.74
C PHE A 210 -4.48 4.14 -2.56
N ILE A 211 -5.60 3.92 -1.86
CA ILE A 211 -5.93 4.64 -0.64
C ILE A 211 -5.56 3.77 0.55
N HIS A 212 -4.69 4.28 1.41
CA HIS A 212 -4.17 3.54 2.55
C HIS A 212 -3.98 4.45 3.76
N SER A 213 -3.63 3.87 4.90
CA SER A 213 -3.31 4.66 6.10
C SER A 213 -2.15 5.62 5.81
N PRO A 214 -2.14 6.83 6.41
CA PRO A 214 -0.99 7.75 6.32
C PRO A 214 0.28 7.19 6.97
N PHE A 215 0.15 6.08 7.70
CA PHE A 215 1.23 5.33 8.32
C PHE A 215 1.48 3.98 7.62
N GLU A 216 1.10 3.86 6.35
CA GLU A 216 1.36 2.68 5.52
C GLU A 216 1.90 3.10 4.16
N ILE A 217 2.35 2.11 3.39
CA ILE A 217 2.82 2.25 2.01
C ILE A 217 1.95 1.37 1.11
N SER A 218 1.79 1.75 -0.16
CA SER A 218 1.14 0.86 -1.14
C SER A 218 2.04 -0.34 -1.41
N THR A 219 1.50 -1.54 -1.16
CA THR A 219 2.21 -2.81 -1.29
C THR A 219 1.73 -3.57 -2.52
N ALA A 220 2.54 -4.51 -3.01
CA ALA A 220 2.19 -5.34 -4.18
C ALA A 220 1.01 -6.30 -3.91
N ILE A 221 0.60 -6.44 -2.64
CA ILE A 221 -0.53 -7.26 -2.20
C ILE A 221 -1.80 -6.41 -2.04
N SER A 222 -1.66 -5.09 -1.92
CA SER A 222 -2.81 -4.19 -1.84
C SER A 222 -3.53 -4.13 -3.19
N ASN A 223 -4.83 -4.40 -3.17
CA ASN A 223 -5.65 -4.20 -4.36
C ASN A 223 -5.80 -2.70 -4.61
N PRO A 224 -5.72 -2.25 -5.87
CA PRO A 224 -6.00 -0.86 -6.19
C PRO A 224 -7.42 -0.50 -5.76
N THR A 225 -7.58 0.71 -5.24
CA THR A 225 -8.90 1.21 -4.86
C THR A 225 -9.74 1.53 -6.09
N GLY A 226 -9.09 1.93 -7.19
CA GLY A 226 -9.71 2.12 -8.49
C GLY A 226 -8.69 2.57 -9.53
N GLU A 227 -9.09 2.47 -10.80
CA GLU A 227 -8.40 3.04 -11.94
C GLU A 227 -9.30 4.09 -12.59
N VAL A 228 -8.69 5.17 -13.06
CA VAL A 228 -9.36 6.33 -13.64
C VAL A 228 -8.70 6.63 -14.98
N SER A 229 -9.52 6.80 -16.01
CA SER A 229 -9.05 7.09 -17.36
C SER A 229 -8.63 8.56 -17.48
N PRO A 230 -7.85 8.95 -18.51
CA PRO A 230 -7.59 10.35 -18.80
C PRO A 230 -8.91 11.13 -18.97
N GLY A 231 -9.02 12.30 -18.35
CA GLY A 231 -10.22 13.15 -18.35
C GLY A 231 -11.29 12.77 -17.33
N GLU A 232 -11.12 11.69 -16.56
CA GLU A 232 -12.03 11.30 -15.48
C GLU A 232 -11.52 11.80 -14.11
N GLU A 233 -12.44 11.89 -13.14
CA GLU A 233 -12.14 12.33 -11.77
C GLU A 233 -12.31 11.20 -10.74
N LEU A 234 -11.40 11.17 -9.76
CA LEU A 234 -11.53 10.36 -8.55
C LEU A 234 -12.07 11.23 -7.42
N ILE A 235 -13.23 10.88 -6.87
CA ILE A 235 -13.75 11.50 -5.65
C ILE A 235 -13.53 10.56 -4.47
N ILE A 236 -12.82 11.07 -3.47
CA ILE A 236 -12.57 10.41 -2.18
C ILE A 236 -13.37 11.14 -1.11
N ASP A 237 -14.47 10.52 -0.68
CA ASP A 237 -15.26 10.99 0.45
C ASP A 237 -14.83 10.27 1.73
N PHE A 238 -14.19 11.02 2.64
CA PHE A 238 -13.85 10.52 3.97
C PHE A 238 -14.92 10.95 4.99
N LYS A 239 -15.66 9.97 5.50
CA LYS A 239 -16.68 10.16 6.53
C LYS A 239 -16.33 9.39 7.79
N SER A 240 -16.19 10.12 8.89
CA SER A 240 -16.16 9.53 10.22
C SER A 240 -17.59 9.35 10.73
N LEU A 241 -18.05 8.11 10.90
CA LEU A 241 -19.40 7.80 11.38
C LEU A 241 -19.37 7.47 12.88
N GLN A 242 -20.21 8.09 13.71
CA GLN A 242 -20.59 7.49 15.01
C GLN A 242 -21.72 6.50 14.80
N TYR A 243 -21.48 5.25 15.18
CA TYR A 243 -22.56 4.33 15.51
C TYR A 243 -22.75 4.32 17.03
N ALA A 244 -23.91 4.81 17.49
CA ALA A 244 -24.35 4.69 18.87
C ALA A 244 -25.31 3.50 18.99
N TYR A 245 -24.79 2.26 19.03
CA TYR A 245 -25.61 1.09 19.38
C TYR A 245 -24.84 0.06 20.20
N VAL A 246 -25.48 -0.37 21.28
CA VAL A 246 -25.07 -1.43 22.22
C VAL A 246 -25.15 -2.79 21.51
N ALA A 247 -24.06 -3.22 20.89
CA ALA A 247 -23.67 -4.61 20.61
C ALA A 247 -22.46 -4.55 19.66
N ALA A 248 -21.45 -5.37 19.92
CA ALA A 248 -20.19 -5.47 19.19
C ALA A 248 -20.34 -5.19 17.67
N SER A 249 -19.84 -4.04 17.21
CA SER A 249 -19.74 -3.75 15.79
C SER A 249 -18.69 -2.68 15.53
N LEU A 250 -17.89 -2.93 14.51
CA LEU A 250 -16.63 -2.28 14.16
C LEU A 250 -16.86 -0.84 13.66
N GLU A 251 -15.95 0.06 14.04
CA GLU A 251 -15.89 1.40 13.46
C GLU A 251 -15.06 1.32 12.18
N TYR A 252 -15.73 1.25 11.02
CA TYR A 252 -15.08 1.41 9.73
C TYR A 252 -15.10 2.90 9.37
N SER A 253 -13.93 3.49 9.13
CA SER A 253 -13.85 4.66 8.26
C SER A 253 -14.23 4.20 6.87
N PHE A 254 -15.45 4.50 6.43
CA PHE A 254 -15.85 4.22 5.06
C PHE A 254 -15.22 5.27 4.16
N ILE A 255 -14.30 4.84 3.32
CA ILE A 255 -13.87 5.61 2.17
C ILE A 255 -14.85 5.24 1.06
N ALA A 256 -15.77 6.14 0.75
CA ALA A 256 -16.58 5.99 -0.45
C ALA A 256 -15.75 6.55 -1.60
N VAL A 257 -15.32 5.66 -2.50
CA VAL A 257 -14.69 6.04 -3.75
C VAL A 257 -15.74 5.98 -4.84
N LYS A 258 -15.97 7.11 -5.49
CA LYS A 258 -16.81 7.19 -6.67
C LYS A 258 -15.93 7.62 -7.84
N SER A 259 -15.74 6.73 -8.81
CA SER A 259 -15.30 7.10 -10.14
C SER A 259 -16.54 7.52 -10.92
N GLN A 260 -16.54 8.74 -11.46
CA GLN A 260 -17.66 9.27 -12.22
C GLN A 260 -17.15 9.64 -13.61
N GLY A 261 -17.36 8.74 -14.58
CA GLY A 261 -17.19 9.03 -15.99
C GLY A 261 -18.42 9.79 -16.49
N ASP A 262 -18.20 10.92 -17.16
CA ASP A 262 -19.25 11.60 -17.91
C ASP A 262 -19.62 10.74 -19.14
N CYS A 263 -20.83 10.16 -19.10
CA CYS A 263 -21.50 9.63 -20.30
C CYS A 263 -22.24 10.74 -21.03
#